data_AF-A0A3M1LFZ2-F1
#
_entry.id   AF-A0A3M1LFZ2-F1
#
_cell.length_a   1.000
_cell.length_b   1.000
_cell.length_c   1.000
_cell.angle_alpha   90.00
_cell.angle_beta   90.00
_cell.angle_gamma   90.00
#
_symmetry.space_group_name_H-M   'P 1'
#
loop_
_entity.id
_entity.type
_entity.pdbx_description
1 polymer ?
#
loop_
_entity_poly.entity_id
_entity_poly.type
_entity_poly.pdbx_seq_one_letter_code
_entity_poly.pdbx_strand_id
1 'polypeptide(L)'
;MRKSIPLLVLSLLAAGAALGQNAKLKQGRILMDNLNYVGAIELYNEVLEKHDVAEAKINLAEAYRKVNDTENAEYWYGQVVRLPEAEPIHKLYYGMMLQRNGKCEQAKEWYQQYVEAVPEDMRGQYLARACDYEEELMVRNADIFEVKHLDINSSYDDFGPQYYKGGLVFSSDRDANPMIDRNSQWTGNPFLELFYVDMRQTGTGDDVCGEYLFGRPEKFSNEVNSKFHDAAVSFGKRQKEIYFTRNNFLDGKKGTDDEGVMRLKVYYAESLGEGRWSEAQSLPFNS
;
A
#
# COMPACT_ATOMS: atom_id res chain seq x y z
N MET A 1 -43.73 -49.94 5.61
CA MET A 1 -43.39 -48.52 5.83
C MET A 1 -41.90 -48.33 5.56
N ARG A 2 -41.51 -47.90 4.34
CA ARG A 2 -40.11 -47.68 3.97
C ARG A 2 -39.69 -46.28 4.44
N LYS A 3 -38.66 -46.22 5.29
CA LYS A 3 -38.09 -45.00 5.86
C LYS A 3 -37.41 -44.16 4.78
N SER A 4 -38.05 -43.08 4.33
CA SER A 4 -37.55 -42.08 3.38
C SER A 4 -36.77 -40.92 4.06
N ILE A 5 -36.19 -41.18 5.24
CA ILE A 5 -35.53 -40.18 6.08
C ILE A 5 -34.12 -39.73 5.59
N PRO A 6 -33.32 -40.50 4.81
CA PRO A 6 -31.95 -40.06 4.52
C PRO A 6 -31.84 -38.94 3.46
N LEU A 7 -32.87 -38.71 2.62
CA LEU A 7 -32.80 -37.68 1.57
C LEU A 7 -33.07 -36.25 2.11
N LEU A 8 -33.90 -36.14 3.14
CA LEU A 8 -34.33 -34.84 3.69
C LEU A 8 -33.29 -34.23 4.64
N VAL A 9 -32.52 -35.07 5.34
CA VAL A 9 -31.39 -34.63 6.18
C VAL A 9 -30.21 -34.18 5.30
N LEU A 10 -29.99 -34.83 4.16
CA LEU A 10 -28.93 -34.46 3.21
C LEU A 10 -29.21 -33.12 2.51
N SER A 11 -30.47 -32.81 2.19
CA SER A 11 -30.86 -31.52 1.60
C SER A 11 -30.79 -30.36 2.60
N LEU A 12 -31.11 -30.59 3.88
CA LEU A 12 -30.97 -29.60 4.96
C LEU A 12 -29.49 -29.27 5.27
N LEU A 13 -28.59 -30.25 5.18
CA LEU A 13 -27.14 -30.03 5.32
C LEU A 13 -26.54 -29.24 4.14
N ALA A 14 -27.00 -29.51 2.91
CA ALA A 14 -26.56 -28.76 1.72
C ALA A 14 -27.01 -27.29 1.75
N ALA A 15 -28.23 -27.00 2.24
CA ALA A 15 -28.74 -25.64 2.36
C ALA A 15 -27.96 -24.80 3.40
N GLY A 16 -27.52 -25.40 4.52
CA GLY A 16 -26.71 -24.72 5.54
C GLY A 16 -25.33 -24.31 5.03
N ALA A 17 -24.69 -25.15 4.20
CA ALA A 17 -23.38 -24.86 3.61
C ALA A 17 -23.42 -23.67 2.63
N ALA A 18 -24.45 -23.60 1.78
CA ALA A 18 -24.61 -22.50 0.81
C ALA A 18 -24.87 -21.13 1.48
N LEU A 19 -25.61 -21.12 2.59
CA LEU A 19 -25.87 -19.89 3.36
C LEU A 19 -24.61 -19.36 4.07
N GLY A 20 -23.76 -20.27 4.60
CA GLY A 20 -22.51 -19.91 5.27
C GLY A 20 -21.45 -19.32 4.32
N GLN A 21 -21.34 -19.85 3.11
CA GLN A 21 -20.47 -19.31 2.06
C GLN A 21 -20.86 -17.88 1.68
N ASN A 22 -22.15 -17.64 1.42
CA ASN A 22 -22.66 -16.32 1.04
C ASN A 22 -22.44 -15.27 2.12
N ALA A 23 -22.51 -15.65 3.40
CA ALA A 23 -22.24 -14.75 4.52
C ALA A 23 -20.77 -14.28 4.54
N LYS A 24 -19.80 -15.20 4.37
CA LYS A 24 -18.37 -14.85 4.35
C LYS A 24 -17.99 -14.01 3.14
N LEU A 25 -18.49 -14.35 1.95
CA LEU A 25 -18.30 -13.53 0.75
C LEU A 25 -18.81 -12.11 0.94
N LYS A 26 -20.02 -11.97 1.50
CA LYS A 26 -20.59 -10.66 1.82
C LYS A 26 -19.74 -9.89 2.84
N GLN A 27 -19.26 -10.55 3.88
CA GLN A 27 -18.39 -9.92 4.87
C GLN A 27 -17.05 -9.49 4.26
N GLY A 28 -16.46 -10.31 3.38
CA GLY A 28 -15.26 -9.94 2.63
C GLY A 28 -15.47 -8.66 1.80
N ARG A 29 -16.60 -8.53 1.11
CA ARG A 29 -16.94 -7.29 0.37
C ARG A 29 -17.01 -6.08 1.29
N ILE A 30 -17.67 -6.22 2.44
CA ILE A 30 -17.75 -5.15 3.44
C ILE A 30 -16.34 -4.75 3.93
N LEU A 31 -15.43 -5.71 4.11
CA LEU A 31 -14.05 -5.40 4.50
C LEU A 31 -13.30 -4.68 3.38
N MET A 32 -13.47 -5.09 2.11
CA MET A 32 -12.91 -4.40 0.95
C MET A 32 -13.39 -2.94 0.87
N ASP A 33 -14.71 -2.71 1.03
CA ASP A 33 -15.32 -1.38 0.99
C ASP A 33 -14.79 -0.49 2.13
N ASN A 34 -14.51 -1.07 3.29
CA ASN A 34 -13.92 -0.39 4.44
C ASN A 34 -12.39 -0.31 4.39
N LEU A 35 -11.76 -0.68 3.26
CA LEU A 35 -10.31 -0.68 3.05
C LEU A 35 -9.53 -1.59 4.01
N ASN A 36 -10.22 -2.55 4.64
CA ASN A 36 -9.63 -3.60 5.46
C ASN A 36 -9.24 -4.78 4.56
N TYR A 37 -8.19 -4.58 3.78
CA TYR A 37 -7.73 -5.60 2.83
C TYR A 37 -7.12 -6.81 3.52
N VAL A 38 -6.47 -6.65 4.67
CA VAL A 38 -5.92 -7.77 5.45
C VAL A 38 -7.01 -8.72 5.91
N GLY A 39 -8.07 -8.20 6.53
CA GLY A 39 -9.21 -9.03 6.93
C GLY A 39 -9.98 -9.60 5.74
N ALA A 40 -10.03 -8.89 4.60
CA ALA A 40 -10.63 -9.42 3.38
C ALA A 40 -9.83 -10.61 2.84
N ILE A 41 -8.49 -10.53 2.83
CA ILE A 41 -7.59 -11.63 2.44
C ILE A 41 -7.86 -12.87 3.30
N GLU A 42 -7.93 -12.71 4.63
CA GLU A 42 -8.24 -13.82 5.55
C GLU A 42 -9.57 -14.49 5.18
N LEU A 43 -10.65 -13.72 5.05
CA LEU A 43 -11.97 -14.27 4.75
C LEU A 43 -12.06 -14.94 3.38
N TYR A 44 -11.45 -14.36 2.34
CA TYR A 44 -11.50 -14.95 1.00
C TYR A 44 -10.66 -16.23 0.92
N ASN A 45 -9.52 -16.30 1.62
CA ASN A 45 -8.77 -17.55 1.76
C ASN A 45 -9.63 -18.64 2.42
N GLU A 46 -10.31 -18.34 3.53
CA GLU A 46 -11.20 -19.31 4.19
C GLU A 46 -12.37 -19.79 3.30
N VAL A 47 -12.86 -18.94 2.38
CA VAL A 47 -13.86 -19.33 1.39
C VAL A 47 -13.24 -20.29 0.37
N LEU A 48 -12.05 -19.95 -0.15
CA LEU A 48 -11.36 -20.67 -1.21
C LEU A 48 -10.75 -22.01 -0.76
N GLU A 49 -10.49 -22.19 0.54
CA GLU A 49 -10.13 -23.49 1.12
C GLU A 49 -11.22 -24.56 0.92
N LYS A 50 -12.49 -24.15 0.83
CA LYS A 50 -13.63 -25.07 0.81
C LYS A 50 -14.34 -25.11 -0.54
N HIS A 51 -14.32 -23.98 -1.26
CA HIS A 51 -15.12 -23.78 -2.45
C HIS A 51 -14.32 -23.00 -3.49
N ASP A 52 -14.30 -23.48 -4.73
CA ASP A 52 -13.77 -22.70 -5.83
C ASP A 52 -14.82 -21.67 -6.28
N VAL A 53 -14.63 -20.40 -5.92
CA VAL A 53 -15.58 -19.31 -6.16
C VAL A 53 -14.88 -18.18 -6.91
N ALA A 54 -15.35 -17.88 -8.13
CA ALA A 54 -14.80 -16.82 -8.99
C ALA A 54 -14.73 -15.45 -8.28
N GLU A 55 -15.81 -15.05 -7.61
CA GLU A 55 -15.85 -13.78 -6.87
C GLU A 55 -14.77 -13.69 -5.79
N ALA A 56 -14.53 -14.77 -5.03
CA ALA A 56 -13.49 -14.79 -4.00
C ALA A 56 -12.10 -14.68 -4.64
N LYS A 57 -11.85 -15.38 -5.76
CA LYS A 57 -10.57 -15.27 -6.48
C LYS A 57 -10.28 -13.85 -6.96
N ILE A 58 -11.29 -13.20 -7.55
CA ILE A 58 -11.19 -11.83 -8.07
C ILE A 58 -10.86 -10.86 -6.93
N ASN A 59 -11.65 -10.89 -5.86
CA ASN A 59 -11.47 -9.97 -4.74
C ASN A 59 -10.19 -10.25 -3.95
N LEU A 60 -9.78 -11.52 -3.82
CA LEU A 60 -8.53 -11.89 -3.18
C LEU A 60 -7.31 -11.38 -3.98
N ALA A 61 -7.33 -11.54 -5.31
CA ALA A 61 -6.29 -11.00 -6.18
C ALA A 61 -6.19 -9.47 -6.04
N GLU A 62 -7.33 -8.78 -5.98
CA GLU A 62 -7.35 -7.34 -5.77
C GLU A 62 -6.84 -6.96 -4.38
N ALA A 63 -7.25 -7.66 -3.32
CA ALA A 63 -6.80 -7.38 -1.97
C ALA A 63 -5.27 -7.53 -1.85
N TYR A 64 -4.70 -8.62 -2.39
CA TYR A 64 -3.23 -8.78 -2.45
C TYR A 64 -2.54 -7.65 -3.21
N ARG A 65 -3.10 -7.21 -4.34
CA ARG A 65 -2.58 -6.04 -5.08
C ARG A 65 -2.65 -4.75 -4.28
N LYS A 66 -3.72 -4.54 -3.50
CA LYS A 66 -3.92 -3.35 -2.66
C LYS A 66 -2.95 -3.30 -1.49
N VAL A 67 -2.56 -4.45 -0.94
CA VAL A 67 -1.56 -4.55 0.14
C VAL A 67 -0.13 -4.69 -0.38
N ASN A 68 0.06 -4.56 -1.69
CA ASN A 68 1.37 -4.60 -2.34
C ASN A 68 2.05 -5.99 -2.36
N ASP A 69 1.32 -7.06 -2.02
CA ASP A 69 1.80 -8.45 -2.09
C ASP A 69 1.73 -8.95 -3.54
N THR A 70 2.77 -8.66 -4.31
CA THR A 70 2.82 -8.91 -5.74
C THR A 70 2.89 -10.38 -6.08
N GLU A 71 3.49 -11.22 -5.22
CA GLU A 71 3.64 -12.65 -5.48
C GLU A 71 2.28 -13.35 -5.42
N ASN A 72 1.52 -13.12 -4.34
CA ASN A 72 0.19 -13.70 -4.22
C ASN A 72 -0.80 -13.06 -5.20
N ALA A 73 -0.71 -11.75 -5.44
CA ALA A 73 -1.53 -11.08 -6.43
C ALA A 73 -1.29 -11.65 -7.85
N GLU A 74 -0.03 -11.88 -8.24
CA GLU A 74 0.31 -12.52 -9.52
C GLU A 74 -0.34 -13.91 -9.62
N TYR A 75 -0.19 -14.74 -8.58
CA TYR A 75 -0.76 -16.09 -8.55
C TYR A 75 -2.28 -16.07 -8.78
N TRP A 76 -3.00 -15.26 -8.01
CA TRP A 76 -4.46 -15.21 -8.09
C TRP A 76 -4.94 -14.53 -9.37
N TYR A 77 -4.31 -13.44 -9.81
CA TYR A 77 -4.68 -12.81 -11.09
C TYR A 77 -4.44 -13.75 -12.27
N GLY A 78 -3.40 -14.56 -12.23
CA GLY A 78 -3.18 -15.60 -13.24
C GLY A 78 -4.37 -16.55 -13.34
N GLN A 79 -5.01 -16.91 -12.22
CA GLN A 79 -6.25 -17.69 -12.24
C GLN A 79 -7.45 -16.85 -12.74
N VAL A 80 -7.57 -15.61 -12.26
CA VAL A 80 -8.69 -14.72 -12.58
C VAL A 80 -8.83 -14.48 -14.07
N VAL A 81 -7.73 -14.23 -14.80
CA VAL A 81 -7.78 -13.97 -16.25
C VAL A 81 -8.28 -15.14 -17.11
N ARG A 82 -8.45 -16.34 -16.50
CA ARG A 82 -8.99 -17.54 -17.15
C ARG A 82 -10.46 -17.81 -16.78
N LEU A 83 -11.05 -17.00 -15.91
CA LEU A 83 -12.43 -17.15 -15.49
C LEU A 83 -13.40 -16.63 -16.58
N PRO A 84 -14.60 -17.22 -16.73
CA PRO A 84 -15.66 -16.63 -17.53
C PRO A 84 -16.06 -15.22 -17.09
N GLU A 85 -15.91 -14.91 -15.79
CA GLU A 85 -16.20 -13.61 -15.17
C GLU A 85 -15.04 -12.60 -15.32
N ALA A 86 -13.98 -12.93 -16.06
CA ALA A 86 -12.82 -12.07 -16.19
C ALA A 86 -13.13 -10.83 -17.04
N GLU A 87 -13.09 -9.66 -16.41
CA GLU A 87 -13.14 -8.37 -17.10
C GLU A 87 -11.77 -7.96 -17.69
N PRO A 88 -11.74 -7.11 -18.74
CA PRO A 88 -10.49 -6.65 -19.36
C PRO A 88 -9.48 -6.08 -18.35
N ILE A 89 -9.95 -5.35 -17.32
CA ILE A 89 -9.09 -4.75 -16.30
C ILE A 89 -8.23 -5.78 -15.56
N HIS A 90 -8.67 -7.03 -15.43
CA HIS A 90 -7.88 -8.08 -14.80
C HIS A 90 -6.62 -8.43 -15.60
N LYS A 91 -6.63 -8.27 -16.92
CA LYS A 91 -5.43 -8.44 -17.77
C LYS A 91 -4.39 -7.36 -17.47
N LEU A 92 -4.83 -6.10 -17.33
CA LEU A 92 -3.97 -4.99 -16.93
C LEU A 92 -3.33 -5.29 -15.57
N TYR A 93 -4.13 -5.66 -14.57
CA TYR A 93 -3.62 -5.93 -13.22
C TYR A 93 -2.72 -7.17 -13.18
N TYR A 94 -3.01 -8.22 -13.94
CA TYR A 94 -2.12 -9.38 -14.02
C TYR A 94 -0.76 -9.00 -14.63
N GLY A 95 -0.77 -8.24 -15.74
CA GLY A 95 0.45 -7.70 -16.34
C GLY A 95 1.25 -6.84 -15.36
N MET A 96 0.57 -5.98 -14.57
CA MET A 96 1.23 -5.18 -13.53
C MET A 96 1.91 -6.04 -12.47
N MET A 97 1.28 -7.13 -12.02
CA MET A 97 1.91 -8.01 -11.01
C MET A 97 3.09 -8.80 -11.60
N LEU A 98 2.96 -9.30 -12.83
CA LEU A 98 4.06 -9.93 -13.56
C LEU A 98 5.26 -8.98 -13.69
N GLN A 99 5.03 -7.75 -14.15
CA GLN A 99 6.07 -6.74 -14.32
C GLN A 99 6.77 -6.43 -12.99
N ARG A 100 6.00 -6.24 -11.91
CA ARG A 100 6.56 -5.96 -10.59
C ARG A 100 7.39 -7.12 -10.03
N ASN A 101 7.12 -8.35 -10.47
CA ASN A 101 7.90 -9.54 -10.15
C ASN A 101 9.00 -9.84 -11.20
N GLY A 102 9.37 -8.85 -12.04
CA GLY A 102 10.46 -8.96 -13.01
C GLY A 102 10.14 -9.80 -14.25
N LYS A 103 8.88 -10.16 -14.48
CA LYS A 103 8.43 -10.98 -15.62
C LYS A 103 7.94 -10.10 -16.77
N CYS A 104 8.75 -9.13 -17.20
CA CYS A 104 8.31 -8.09 -18.13
C CYS A 104 7.85 -8.65 -19.49
N GLU A 105 8.55 -9.65 -20.04
CA GLU A 105 8.15 -10.30 -21.29
C GLU A 105 6.72 -10.87 -21.23
N GLN A 106 6.40 -11.56 -20.13
CA GLN A 106 5.04 -12.10 -19.93
C GLN A 106 4.03 -10.97 -19.69
N ALA A 107 4.41 -9.94 -18.94
CA ALA A 107 3.56 -8.79 -18.67
C ALA A 107 3.12 -8.09 -19.98
N LYS A 108 4.05 -7.95 -20.94
CA LYS A 108 3.81 -7.30 -22.23
C LYS A 108 2.70 -7.99 -23.03
N GLU A 109 2.65 -9.32 -23.04
CA GLU A 109 1.57 -10.07 -23.70
C GLU A 109 0.18 -9.72 -23.12
N TRP A 110 0.08 -9.63 -21.79
CA TRP A 110 -1.16 -9.25 -21.11
C TRP A 110 -1.54 -7.79 -21.33
N TYR A 111 -0.55 -6.89 -21.36
CA TYR A 111 -0.79 -5.49 -21.71
C TYR A 111 -1.29 -5.32 -23.14
N GLN A 112 -0.75 -6.07 -24.10
CA GLN A 112 -1.23 -6.05 -25.49
C GLN A 112 -2.69 -6.52 -25.58
N GLN A 113 -3.03 -7.63 -24.94
CA GLN A 113 -4.42 -8.10 -24.87
C GLN A 113 -5.36 -7.11 -24.17
N TYR A 114 -4.86 -6.34 -23.20
CA TYR A 114 -5.62 -5.28 -22.57
C TYR A 114 -5.84 -4.09 -23.50
N VAL A 115 -4.80 -3.65 -24.22
CA VAL A 115 -4.88 -2.58 -25.22
C VAL A 115 -5.87 -2.93 -26.34
N GLU A 116 -5.91 -4.19 -26.79
CA GLU A 116 -6.89 -4.64 -27.78
C GLU A 116 -8.33 -4.58 -27.25
N ALA A 117 -8.52 -4.87 -25.95
CA ALA A 117 -9.84 -4.88 -25.33
C ALA A 117 -10.34 -3.49 -24.90
N VAL A 118 -9.43 -2.57 -24.54
CA VAL A 118 -9.72 -1.24 -23.99
C VAL A 118 -8.75 -0.20 -24.60
N PRO A 119 -8.81 0.07 -25.91
CA PRO A 119 -7.81 0.87 -26.62
C PRO A 119 -7.75 2.34 -26.18
N GLU A 120 -8.80 2.87 -25.57
CA GLU A 120 -8.86 4.22 -25.02
C GLU A 120 -8.12 4.40 -23.69
N ASP A 121 -7.85 3.31 -22.96
CA ASP A 121 -7.11 3.38 -21.71
C ASP A 121 -5.61 3.36 -21.97
N MET A 122 -5.02 4.56 -21.98
CA MET A 122 -3.62 4.79 -22.28
C MET A 122 -2.62 4.03 -21.38
N ARG A 123 -3.06 3.54 -20.21
CA ARG A 123 -2.18 2.79 -19.28
C ARG A 123 -1.63 1.53 -19.94
N GLY A 124 -2.44 0.81 -20.73
CA GLY A 124 -2.02 -0.41 -21.40
C GLY A 124 -0.85 -0.17 -22.37
N GLN A 125 -0.95 0.87 -23.20
CA GLN A 125 0.07 1.22 -24.18
C GLN A 125 1.36 1.70 -23.50
N TYR A 126 1.24 2.50 -22.43
CA TYR A 126 2.42 2.94 -21.67
C TYR A 126 3.13 1.78 -20.99
N LEU A 127 2.39 0.88 -20.35
CA LEU A 127 2.97 -0.27 -19.65
C LEU A 127 3.56 -1.31 -20.62
N ALA A 128 2.91 -1.57 -21.76
CA ALA A 128 3.45 -2.43 -22.81
C ALA A 128 4.80 -1.93 -23.33
N ARG A 129 4.93 -0.60 -23.50
CA ARG A 129 6.19 0.03 -23.91
C ARG A 129 7.21 0.09 -22.78
N ALA A 130 6.78 0.20 -21.51
CA ALA A 130 7.69 0.28 -20.38
C ALA A 130 8.61 -0.94 -20.29
N CYS A 131 8.12 -2.13 -20.64
CA CYS A 131 8.95 -3.34 -20.72
C CYS A 131 10.02 -3.28 -21.80
N ASP A 132 9.78 -2.58 -22.92
CA ASP A 132 10.77 -2.45 -24.00
C ASP A 132 11.98 -1.59 -23.59
N TYR A 133 11.77 -0.66 -22.66
CA TYR A 133 12.81 0.25 -22.17
C TYR A 133 13.49 -0.24 -20.90
N GLU A 134 13.07 -1.35 -20.29
CA GLU A 134 13.61 -1.78 -19.00
C GLU A 134 15.13 -1.99 -19.07
N GLU A 135 15.61 -2.76 -20.04
CA GLU A 135 17.05 -2.98 -20.24
C GLU A 135 17.78 -1.66 -20.47
N GLU A 136 17.24 -0.80 -21.33
CA GLU A 136 17.84 0.51 -21.62
C GLU A 136 17.92 1.39 -20.36
N LEU A 137 16.85 1.48 -19.57
CA LEU A 137 16.81 2.26 -18.34
C LEU A 137 17.77 1.73 -17.28
N MET A 138 17.98 0.41 -17.25
CA MET A 138 18.89 -0.23 -16.31
C MET A 138 20.37 -0.07 -16.68
N VAL A 139 20.71 0.07 -17.98
CA VAL A 139 22.10 0.21 -18.44
C VAL A 139 22.50 1.65 -18.74
N ARG A 140 21.55 2.50 -19.14
CA ARG A 140 21.83 3.89 -19.49
C ARG A 140 22.35 4.62 -18.25
N ASN A 141 23.56 5.16 -18.34
CA ASN A 141 24.22 5.89 -17.26
C ASN A 141 24.51 5.05 -16.01
N ALA A 142 24.43 3.72 -16.07
CA ALA A 142 24.68 2.86 -14.90
C ALA A 142 26.11 3.01 -14.33
N ASP A 143 27.03 3.61 -15.09
CA ASP A 143 28.42 3.87 -14.73
C ASP A 143 28.66 5.24 -14.07
N ILE A 144 27.68 6.15 -14.06
CA ILE A 144 27.84 7.51 -13.49
C ILE A 144 27.17 7.69 -12.12
N PHE A 145 26.52 6.66 -11.60
CA PHE A 145 25.94 6.67 -10.26
C PHE A 145 26.04 5.28 -9.63
N GLU A 146 26.04 5.24 -8.30
CA GLU A 146 25.97 4.02 -7.53
C GLU A 146 24.69 4.04 -6.69
N VAL A 147 23.91 2.97 -6.72
CA VAL A 147 22.71 2.82 -5.89
C VAL A 147 23.09 1.98 -4.68
N LYS A 148 22.88 2.52 -3.47
CA LYS A 148 23.14 1.82 -2.20
C LYS A 148 21.89 1.83 -1.34
N HIS A 149 21.67 0.74 -0.61
CA HIS A 149 20.78 0.77 0.52
C HIS A 149 21.41 1.57 1.65
N LEU A 150 20.60 2.40 2.31
CA LEU A 150 21.04 3.15 3.48
C LEU A 150 20.85 2.31 4.74
N ASP A 151 21.76 2.43 5.70
CA ASP A 151 21.70 1.70 6.97
C ASP A 151 20.51 2.10 7.87
N ILE A 152 19.84 3.21 7.53
CA ILE A 152 18.63 3.69 8.24
C ILE A 152 17.35 3.02 7.75
N ASN A 153 17.40 2.30 6.63
CA ASN A 153 16.25 1.59 6.09
C ASN A 153 15.87 0.44 7.04
N SER A 154 14.58 0.35 7.30
CA SER A 154 13.93 -0.69 8.06
C SER A 154 13.55 -1.86 7.14
N SER A 155 12.99 -2.91 7.74
CA SER A 155 12.35 -4.01 7.01
C SER A 155 10.93 -3.68 6.53
N TYR A 156 10.45 -2.46 6.79
CA TYR A 156 9.13 -1.97 6.39
C TYR A 156 9.27 -0.86 5.33
N ASP A 157 8.21 -0.10 5.06
CA ASP A 157 8.19 0.95 4.06
C ASP A 157 8.83 2.23 4.60
N ASP A 158 9.93 2.66 3.97
CA ASP A 158 10.61 3.93 4.24
C ASP A 158 10.62 4.81 2.99
N PHE A 159 10.05 6.01 3.09
CA PHE A 159 9.92 6.86 1.91
C PHE A 159 9.78 8.35 2.23
N GLY A 160 9.82 9.15 1.16
CA GLY A 160 9.60 10.59 1.22
C GLY A 160 10.60 11.35 2.11
N PRO A 161 11.93 11.11 2.01
CA PRO A 161 12.89 11.86 2.80
C PRO A 161 12.93 13.34 2.40
N GLN A 162 13.10 14.23 3.38
CA GLN A 162 13.30 15.66 3.23
C GLN A 162 14.43 16.15 4.14
N TYR A 163 15.24 17.08 3.64
CA TYR A 163 16.26 17.73 4.46
C TYR A 163 15.64 18.64 5.52
N TYR A 164 16.09 18.48 6.76
CA TYR A 164 15.66 19.31 7.88
C TYR A 164 16.79 19.44 8.91
N LYS A 165 17.17 20.67 9.25
CA LYS A 165 18.18 21.02 10.27
C LYS A 165 19.49 20.23 10.21
N GLY A 166 19.94 19.88 9.00
CA GLY A 166 21.17 19.11 8.79
C GLY A 166 21.00 17.59 8.90
N GLY A 167 19.79 17.11 9.15
CA GLY A 167 19.37 15.71 9.08
C GLY A 167 18.34 15.46 7.97
N LEU A 168 17.70 14.29 8.05
CA LEU A 168 16.57 13.89 7.22
C LEU A 168 15.33 13.66 8.08
N VAL A 169 14.18 14.11 7.59
CA VAL A 169 12.87 13.64 8.06
C VAL A 169 12.24 12.79 6.98
N PHE A 170 11.71 11.62 7.33
CA PHE A 170 11.13 10.67 6.38
C PHE A 170 9.94 9.94 7.01
N SER A 171 9.12 9.30 6.18
CA SER A 171 7.95 8.52 6.60
C SER A 171 8.33 7.04 6.76
N SER A 172 7.85 6.41 7.82
CA SER A 172 8.11 5.00 8.09
C SER A 172 7.03 4.33 8.93
N ASP A 173 6.71 3.08 8.64
CA ASP A 173 5.86 2.18 9.43
C ASP A 173 6.70 1.21 10.29
N ARG A 174 7.93 1.59 10.64
CA ARG A 174 8.86 0.79 11.46
C ARG A 174 8.48 0.59 12.93
N ASP A 175 7.52 1.33 13.50
CA ASP A 175 7.22 1.31 14.95
C ASP A 175 6.31 0.13 15.34
N ALA A 176 6.83 -1.09 15.18
CA ALA A 176 6.14 -2.29 15.64
C ALA A 176 6.22 -2.42 17.17
N ASN A 177 5.08 -2.37 17.84
CA ASN A 177 4.99 -2.54 19.29
C ASN A 177 4.19 -3.81 19.66
N PRO A 178 4.85 -4.88 20.16
CA PRO A 178 4.17 -6.12 20.53
C PRO A 178 3.09 -5.97 21.62
N MET A 179 3.15 -4.90 22.42
CA MET A 179 2.19 -4.65 23.51
C MET A 179 0.97 -3.84 23.06
N ILE A 180 1.06 -3.15 21.92
CA ILE A 180 0.00 -2.28 21.41
C ILE A 180 -0.13 -2.53 19.91
N ASP A 181 -1.17 -3.26 19.51
CA ASP A 181 -1.52 -3.44 18.11
C ASP A 181 -2.05 -2.12 17.53
N ARG A 182 -1.20 -1.46 16.73
CA ARG A 182 -1.51 -0.22 16.01
C ARG A 182 -1.23 -0.40 14.53
N ASN A 183 -1.71 -1.51 13.98
CA ASN A 183 -1.50 -1.83 12.58
C ASN A 183 -2.65 -1.29 11.71
N SER A 184 -2.27 -0.77 10.55
CA SER A 184 -3.19 -0.40 9.50
C SER A 184 -3.89 -1.65 8.97
N GLN A 185 -5.21 -1.61 8.92
CA GLN A 185 -6.00 -2.69 8.32
C GLN A 185 -5.85 -2.74 6.80
N TRP A 186 -5.22 -1.71 6.20
CA TRP A 186 -4.88 -1.69 4.80
C TRP A 186 -3.72 -2.64 4.52
N THR A 187 -2.54 -2.40 5.12
CA THR A 187 -1.31 -3.14 4.79
C THR A 187 -0.95 -4.23 5.78
N GLY A 188 -1.47 -4.17 7.01
CA GLY A 188 -1.07 -5.04 8.12
C GLY A 188 0.17 -4.55 8.88
N ASN A 189 0.84 -3.50 8.39
CA ASN A 189 1.98 -2.85 9.05
C ASN A 189 1.52 -1.81 10.07
N PRO A 190 2.39 -1.37 11.00
CA PRO A 190 2.13 -0.22 11.86
C PRO A 190 1.67 1.04 11.09
N PHE A 191 0.98 1.95 11.76
CA PHE A 191 0.70 3.26 11.14
C PHE A 191 2.00 4.03 10.87
N LEU A 192 2.15 4.52 9.64
CA LEU A 192 3.20 5.47 9.24
C LEU A 192 3.32 6.63 10.22
N GLU A 193 4.55 6.89 10.64
CA GLU A 193 4.97 8.04 11.43
C GLU A 193 6.14 8.75 10.75
N LEU A 194 6.38 10.01 11.12
CA LEU A 194 7.57 10.74 10.72
C LEU A 194 8.72 10.43 11.67
N PHE A 195 9.88 10.14 11.09
CA PHE A 195 11.14 9.92 11.80
C PHE A 195 12.17 10.96 11.38
N TYR A 196 13.05 11.31 12.30
CA TYR A 196 14.23 12.12 12.07
C TYR A 196 15.49 11.28 12.22
N VAL A 197 16.49 11.58 11.42
CA VAL A 197 17.84 11.07 11.61
C VAL A 197 18.86 12.16 11.32
N ASP A 198 19.80 12.36 12.24
CA ASP A 198 20.97 13.20 11.97
C ASP A 198 21.82 12.59 10.87
N MET A 199 22.40 13.42 10.02
CA MET A 199 23.39 12.98 9.03
C MET A 199 24.66 13.82 9.14
N ARG A 200 25.80 13.18 8.96
CA ARG A 200 27.09 13.85 8.89
C ARG A 200 27.80 13.40 7.63
N GLN A 201 28.10 14.34 6.74
CA GLN A 201 28.90 14.04 5.55
C GLN A 201 30.26 13.46 5.97
N THR A 202 30.64 12.35 5.36
CA THR A 202 31.96 11.76 5.49
C THR A 202 32.77 11.99 4.23
N GLY A 203 34.08 12.19 4.41
CA GLY A 203 35.00 12.54 3.34
C GLY A 203 35.13 14.04 3.10
N THR A 204 36.24 14.42 2.47
CA THR A 204 36.62 15.80 2.19
C THR A 204 37.22 15.86 0.79
N GLY A 205 36.76 16.78 -0.05
CA GLY A 205 37.22 16.94 -1.44
C GLY A 205 36.07 16.96 -2.43
N ASP A 206 36.32 17.50 -3.62
CA ASP A 206 35.31 17.68 -4.67
C ASP A 206 34.82 16.34 -5.27
N ASP A 207 35.56 15.25 -5.04
CA ASP A 207 35.26 13.90 -5.55
C ASP A 207 34.39 13.06 -4.59
N VAL A 208 34.11 13.53 -3.35
CA VAL A 208 33.28 12.78 -2.38
C VAL A 208 31.86 13.31 -2.37
N CYS A 209 30.99 12.66 -3.14
CA CYS A 209 29.55 12.94 -3.20
C CYS A 209 28.75 11.81 -2.55
N GLY A 210 27.77 12.17 -1.71
CA GLY A 210 26.76 11.22 -1.22
C GLY A 210 27.18 10.32 -0.06
N GLU A 211 28.38 10.48 0.51
CA GLU A 211 28.79 9.73 1.69
C GLU A 211 28.34 10.42 2.98
N TYR A 212 27.44 9.77 3.72
CA TYR A 212 26.92 10.25 4.98
C TYR A 212 26.95 9.14 6.03
N LEU A 213 27.36 9.49 7.25
CA LEU A 213 27.04 8.71 8.44
C LEU A 213 25.71 9.19 8.99
N PHE A 214 24.79 8.25 9.18
CA PHE A 214 23.50 8.52 9.79
C PHE A 214 23.50 8.12 11.27
N GLY A 215 22.78 8.91 12.07
CA GLY A 215 22.46 8.55 13.44
C GLY A 215 21.43 7.42 13.52
N ARG A 216 20.90 7.21 14.73
CA ARG A 216 19.75 6.33 14.92
C ARG A 216 18.47 7.10 14.55
N PRO A 217 17.58 6.53 13.72
CA PRO A 217 16.27 7.13 13.49
C PRO A 217 15.42 7.20 14.77
N GLU A 218 14.86 8.37 15.03
CA GLU A 218 14.00 8.66 16.18
C GLU A 218 12.69 9.28 15.71
N LYS A 219 11.61 9.14 16.49
CA LYS A 219 10.33 9.78 16.13
C LYS A 219 10.53 11.28 16.03
N PHE A 220 10.06 11.87 14.94
CA PHE A 220 10.33 13.28 14.62
C PHE A 220 9.76 14.24 15.67
N SER A 221 8.50 14.08 16.06
CA SER A 221 7.85 14.89 17.09
C SER A 221 6.55 14.22 17.52
N ASN A 222 6.26 14.22 18.83
CA ASN A 222 4.98 13.74 19.36
C ASN A 222 3.83 14.74 19.14
N GLU A 223 4.14 16.00 18.85
CA GLU A 223 3.17 17.03 18.46
C GLU A 223 2.74 16.88 16.99
N VAL A 224 3.65 16.40 16.13
CA VAL A 224 3.41 16.18 14.70
C VAL A 224 2.93 14.77 14.40
N ASN A 225 3.43 13.74 15.06
CA ASN A 225 2.94 12.38 14.86
C ASN A 225 1.61 12.16 15.59
N SER A 226 0.67 11.49 14.92
CA SER A 226 -0.65 11.19 15.42
C SER A 226 -0.83 9.71 15.71
N LYS A 227 -2.07 9.32 16.00
CA LYS A 227 -2.42 7.91 16.21
C LYS A 227 -2.59 7.12 14.90
N PHE A 228 -2.71 7.80 13.76
CA PHE A 228 -2.92 7.23 12.43
C PHE A 228 -1.79 7.65 11.48
N HIS A 229 -1.94 7.43 10.17
CA HIS A 229 -0.86 7.75 9.24
C HIS A 229 -0.52 9.24 9.21
N ASP A 230 0.76 9.54 9.38
CA ASP A 230 1.43 10.81 9.11
C ASP A 230 2.59 10.54 8.15
N ALA A 231 2.59 11.17 6.97
CA ALA A 231 3.57 10.89 5.94
C ALA A 231 3.80 12.06 4.96
N ALA A 232 4.74 11.86 4.01
CA ALA A 232 4.99 12.76 2.88
C ALA A 232 5.16 14.23 3.33
N VAL A 233 6.23 14.47 4.09
CA VAL A 233 6.54 15.78 4.64
C VAL A 233 7.14 16.72 3.58
N SER A 234 6.97 18.02 3.78
CA SER A 234 7.72 19.09 3.12
C SER A 234 7.93 20.24 4.10
N PHE A 235 9.05 20.95 3.97
CA PHE A 235 9.36 22.10 4.82
C PHE A 235 9.35 23.39 4.03
N GLY A 236 8.89 24.47 4.66
CA GLY A 236 9.10 25.82 4.15
C GLY A 236 10.59 26.12 3.98
N LYS A 237 10.96 27.06 3.10
CA LYS A 237 12.36 27.40 2.79
C LYS A 237 13.22 27.72 4.02
N ARG A 238 12.61 28.29 5.06
CA ARG A 238 13.28 28.62 6.34
C ARG A 238 13.20 27.51 7.38
N GLN A 239 12.58 26.37 7.03
CA GLN A 239 12.31 25.23 7.90
C GLN A 239 11.57 25.62 9.19
N LYS A 240 10.73 26.66 9.09
CA LYS A 240 9.85 27.13 10.18
C LYS A 240 8.42 26.63 10.03
N GLU A 241 8.08 26.14 8.85
CA GLU A 241 6.78 25.62 8.49
C GLU A 241 6.96 24.17 8.03
N ILE A 242 6.10 23.25 8.51
CA ILE A 242 6.03 21.87 8.05
C ILE A 242 4.67 21.62 7.43
N TYR A 243 4.65 20.89 6.32
CA TYR A 243 3.46 20.42 5.63
C TYR A 243 3.55 18.90 5.52
N PHE A 244 2.47 18.20 5.77
CA PHE A 244 2.47 16.74 5.74
C PHE A 244 1.06 16.22 5.45
N THR A 245 1.00 15.00 4.95
CA THR A 245 -0.27 14.30 4.74
C THR A 245 -0.60 13.51 5.99
N ARG A 246 -1.83 13.63 6.47
CA ARG A 246 -2.33 12.88 7.64
C ARG A 246 -3.71 12.32 7.36
N ASN A 247 -4.01 11.16 7.91
CA ASN A 247 -5.41 10.76 8.09
C ASN A 247 -6.20 11.86 8.82
N ASN A 248 -7.45 12.11 8.44
CA ASN A 248 -8.26 13.19 9.02
C ASN A 248 -8.58 12.94 10.51
N PHE A 249 -7.61 13.25 11.36
CA PHE A 249 -7.61 13.06 12.79
C PHE A 249 -6.96 14.28 13.44
N LEU A 250 -7.76 15.02 14.19
CA LEU A 250 -7.35 16.26 14.84
C LEU A 250 -7.99 16.35 16.22
N ASP A 251 -7.20 16.71 17.23
CA ASP A 251 -7.64 16.89 18.62
C ASP A 251 -8.42 15.68 19.20
N GLY A 252 -7.95 14.48 18.88
CA GLY A 252 -8.59 13.23 19.32
C GLY A 252 -9.85 12.85 18.55
N LYS A 253 -10.28 13.65 17.56
CA LYS A 253 -11.49 13.43 16.79
C LYS A 253 -11.17 12.89 15.40
N LYS A 254 -11.90 11.85 15.02
CA LYS A 254 -11.88 11.27 13.67
C LYS A 254 -12.84 12.05 12.77
N GLY A 255 -12.35 12.52 11.63
CA GLY A 255 -13.18 13.03 10.55
C GLY A 255 -13.27 11.99 9.43
N THR A 256 -14.48 11.73 8.95
CA THR A 256 -14.75 10.81 7.84
C THR A 256 -15.49 11.52 6.73
N ASP A 257 -15.46 10.94 5.54
CA ASP A 257 -16.39 11.32 4.46
C ASP A 257 -17.78 10.69 4.69
N ASP A 258 -18.67 10.89 3.71
CA ASP A 258 -20.03 10.35 3.71
C ASP A 258 -20.10 8.81 3.67
N GLU A 259 -18.99 8.15 3.28
CA GLU A 259 -18.84 6.70 3.27
C GLU A 259 -18.29 6.17 4.61
N GLY A 260 -17.99 7.05 5.57
CA GLY A 260 -17.40 6.67 6.86
C GLY A 260 -15.90 6.40 6.79
N VAL A 261 -15.23 6.74 5.69
CA VAL A 261 -13.80 6.52 5.48
C VAL A 261 -12.99 7.72 5.98
N MET A 262 -11.95 7.45 6.77
CA MET A 262 -11.01 8.48 7.21
C MET A 262 -10.00 8.79 6.10
N ARG A 263 -10.36 9.73 5.23
CA ARG A 263 -9.50 10.19 4.12
C ARG A 263 -8.26 10.95 4.62
N LEU A 264 -7.28 11.06 3.74
CA LEU A 264 -6.08 11.85 3.95
C LEU A 264 -6.37 13.34 3.69
N LYS A 265 -5.72 14.21 4.46
CA LYS A 265 -5.71 15.67 4.28
C LYS A 265 -4.29 16.19 4.42
N VAL A 266 -4.01 17.34 3.81
CA VAL A 266 -2.76 18.06 4.03
C VAL A 266 -2.89 18.96 5.25
N TYR A 267 -2.00 18.77 6.21
CA TYR A 267 -1.89 19.60 7.41
C TYR A 267 -0.63 20.46 7.35
N TYR A 268 -0.63 21.55 8.11
CA TYR A 268 0.57 22.33 8.37
C TYR A 268 0.73 22.61 9.86
N ALA A 269 1.97 22.83 10.29
CA ALA A 269 2.30 23.35 11.62
C ALA A 269 3.49 24.31 11.54
N GLU A 270 3.63 25.16 12.55
CA GLU A 270 4.72 26.13 12.68
C GLU A 270 5.70 25.70 13.78
N SER A 271 6.99 25.91 13.56
CA SER A 271 8.02 25.65 14.55
C SER A 271 7.93 26.70 15.67
N LEU A 272 7.73 26.23 16.89
CA LEU A 272 7.77 27.06 18.11
C LEU A 272 9.19 27.23 18.67
N GLY A 273 10.19 26.58 18.05
CA GLY A 273 11.58 26.55 18.53
C GLY A 273 11.87 25.31 19.38
N GLU A 274 13.15 25.02 19.59
CA GLU A 274 13.60 23.90 20.47
C GLU A 274 12.98 22.53 20.12
N GLY A 275 12.73 22.28 18.83
CA GLY A 275 12.13 21.03 18.34
C GLY A 275 10.60 20.94 18.50
N ARG A 276 9.96 21.97 19.05
CA ARG A 276 8.51 22.01 19.27
C ARG A 276 7.77 22.56 18.05
N TRP A 277 6.55 22.05 17.85
CA TRP A 277 5.64 22.46 16.78
C TRP A 277 4.31 22.94 17.35
N SER A 278 3.65 23.85 16.63
CA SER A 278 2.28 24.26 16.92
C SER A 278 1.32 23.10 16.71
N GLU A 279 0.08 23.27 17.17
CA GLU A 279 -1.01 22.38 16.78
C GLU A 279 -1.15 22.35 15.24
N ALA A 280 -1.39 21.16 14.70
CA ALA A 280 -1.55 20.95 13.28
C ALA A 280 -2.87 21.53 12.79
N GLN A 281 -2.86 22.24 11.66
CA GLN A 281 -4.04 22.83 11.06
C GLN A 281 -4.27 22.24 9.67
N SER A 282 -5.52 21.86 9.37
CA SER A 282 -5.91 21.44 8.02
C SER A 282 -5.80 22.63 7.07
N LEU A 283 -5.25 22.39 5.88
CA LEU A 283 -5.23 23.40 4.82
C LEU A 283 -6.62 23.61 4.20
N PRO A 284 -6.92 24.83 3.69
CA PRO A 284 -8.26 25.21 3.24
C PRO A 284 -8.68 24.58 1.92
N PHE A 285 -7.75 23.96 1.18
CA PHE A 285 -8.00 23.29 -0.10
C PHE A 285 -8.16 21.77 0.02
N ASN A 286 -8.19 21.23 1.25
CA ASN A 286 -8.61 19.86 1.46
C ASN A 286 -10.12 19.72 1.18
N SER A 287 -10.50 18.65 0.47
CA SER A 287 -11.90 18.22 0.33
C SER A 287 -12.37 17.41 1.54
#